data_AF-A0A7S0DUP9-F1
#
_entry.id   AF-A0A7S0DUP9-F1
#
_cell.length_a   1.000
_cell.length_b   1.000
_cell.length_c   1.000
_cell.angle_alpha   90.00
_cell.angle_beta   90.00
_cell.angle_gamma   90.00
#
_symmetry.space_group_name_H-M   'P 1'
#
loop_
_entity.id
_entity.type
_entity.pdbx_description
1 polymer ?
#
loop_
_entity_poly.entity_id
_entity_poly.type
_entity_poly.pdbx_seq_one_letter_code
_entity_poly.pdbx_strand_id
1 'polypeptide(L)'
;TTAIWAVALMAASGRAISCRPEFRVFEGTKKEGNVIFDLSPLRMDPNVGGYTFQDVGDPKVRDYMYKINVCGLTRHPNGNCTEEFSVAYQYEPGGCLSLGRDFTDQYASFELLDPRLPTRGVALKYTGGDSKYCKGKKNRTMTIRFVCENREHKMDPIRSAVSELDCDYFITVKTPHACPIDCDRKSSKVCGEKGFCAYDTDKLAPACFCDSGWHGEGCMLTGEDGDKTSMDNSNACDGVCIALIFVFLLLIGLLVAGVFVLIRVRKMNELNIRFAALAEDLNPGDEAFELQEESAERIAEEFEGLT
;
A
#
# COMPACT_ATOMS: atom_id res chain seq x y z
N THR A 1 35.95 -56.77 28.48
CA THR A 1 36.13 -55.36 28.05
C THR A 1 34.98 -54.99 27.13
N THR A 2 33.86 -54.55 27.68
CA THR A 2 32.65 -54.16 26.93
C THR A 2 32.53 -52.64 26.95
N ALA A 3 32.80 -52.01 25.82
CA ALA A 3 32.65 -50.56 25.65
C ALA A 3 31.17 -50.23 25.39
N ILE A 4 30.53 -49.57 26.36
CA ILE A 4 29.19 -49.01 26.23
C ILE A 4 29.34 -47.70 25.47
N TRP A 5 28.91 -47.68 24.21
CA TRP A 5 28.82 -46.45 23.42
C TRP A 5 27.58 -45.68 23.87
N ALA A 6 27.79 -44.63 24.67
CA ALA A 6 26.76 -43.65 24.97
C ALA A 6 26.48 -42.83 23.70
N VAL A 7 25.39 -43.15 23.01
CA VAL A 7 24.86 -42.30 21.93
C VAL A 7 24.24 -41.09 22.61
N ALA A 8 24.97 -39.97 22.63
CA ALA A 8 24.44 -38.69 23.05
C ALA A 8 23.38 -38.24 22.01
N LEU A 9 22.10 -38.38 22.35
CA LEU A 9 21.01 -37.75 21.62
C LEU A 9 21.16 -36.24 21.79
N MET A 10 21.76 -35.57 20.80
CA MET A 10 21.69 -34.12 20.70
C MET A 10 20.28 -33.76 20.25
N ALA A 11 19.39 -33.55 21.23
CA ALA A 11 18.09 -32.93 20.98
C ALA A 11 18.34 -31.51 20.47
N ALA A 12 18.05 -31.26 19.20
CA ALA A 12 18.07 -29.93 18.63
C ALA A 12 17.00 -29.09 19.34
N SER A 13 17.42 -28.23 20.28
CA SER A 13 16.53 -27.32 20.99
C SER A 13 16.25 -26.10 20.11
N GLY A 14 15.31 -26.22 19.18
CA GLY A 14 14.76 -25.07 18.47
C GLY A 14 14.10 -24.10 19.46
N ARG A 15 14.28 -22.79 19.26
CA ARG A 15 13.60 -21.79 20.11
C ARG A 15 12.18 -21.62 19.59
N ALA A 16 11.22 -21.57 20.51
CA ALA A 16 9.85 -21.22 20.15
C ALA A 16 9.81 -19.82 19.53
N ILE A 17 9.14 -19.68 18.38
CA ILE A 17 8.95 -18.36 17.75
C ILE A 17 7.81 -17.64 18.45
N SER A 18 7.90 -16.31 18.54
CA SER A 18 6.78 -15.47 18.97
C SER A 18 5.67 -15.46 17.90
N CYS A 19 4.40 -15.55 18.32
CA CYS A 19 3.25 -15.30 17.44
C CYS A 19 2.99 -13.81 17.17
N ARG A 20 3.95 -12.97 17.54
CA ARG A 20 3.94 -11.52 17.38
C ARG A 20 5.19 -11.10 16.60
N PRO A 21 5.21 -11.28 15.27
CA PRO A 21 6.39 -10.96 14.48
C PRO A 21 6.58 -9.43 14.39
N GLU A 22 7.83 -9.01 14.41
CA GLU A 22 8.27 -7.62 14.24
C GLU A 22 9.14 -7.51 13.00
N PHE A 23 8.82 -6.55 12.14
CA PHE A 23 9.56 -6.27 10.92
C PHE A 23 10.13 -4.86 10.96
N ARG A 24 11.39 -4.73 10.57
CA ARG A 24 12.06 -3.45 10.32
C ARG A 24 11.85 -3.05 8.88
N VAL A 25 11.29 -1.87 8.67
CA VAL A 25 11.00 -1.29 7.36
C VAL A 25 12.02 -0.18 7.12
N PHE A 26 12.72 -0.27 5.99
CA PHE A 26 13.74 0.70 5.60
C PHE A 26 13.22 1.59 4.49
N GLU A 27 13.21 2.90 4.72
CA GLU A 27 12.99 3.89 3.68
C GLU A 27 14.35 4.45 3.22
N GLY A 28 14.82 3.97 2.07
CA GLY A 28 16.14 4.28 1.56
C GLY A 28 17.27 3.72 2.45
N THR A 29 18.24 4.56 2.81
CA THR A 29 19.44 4.15 3.57
C THR A 29 19.49 4.63 5.02
N LYS A 30 18.49 5.37 5.50
CA LYS A 30 18.62 6.13 6.76
C LYS A 30 17.44 6.11 7.73
N LYS A 31 16.25 5.72 7.28
CA LYS A 31 15.04 5.76 8.09
C LYS A 31 14.55 4.34 8.36
N GLU A 32 14.46 3.99 9.65
CA GLU A 32 14.00 2.69 10.12
C GLU A 32 12.68 2.89 10.88
N GLY A 33 11.63 2.26 10.38
CA GLY A 33 10.36 2.11 11.08
C GLY A 33 10.13 0.66 11.46
N ASN A 34 9.28 0.41 12.45
CA ASN A 34 8.93 -0.96 12.85
C ASN A 34 7.44 -1.21 12.60
N VAL A 35 7.12 -2.44 12.22
CA VAL A 35 5.75 -2.91 12.05
C VAL A 35 5.60 -4.21 12.83
N ILE A 36 4.68 -4.20 13.80
CA ILE A 36 4.45 -5.33 14.68
C ILE A 36 3.04 -5.88 14.42
N PHE A 37 2.95 -7.20 14.25
CA PHE A 37 1.67 -7.91 14.10
C PHE A 37 1.41 -8.77 15.32
N ASP A 38 0.15 -9.03 15.63
CA ASP A 38 -0.24 -9.93 16.70
C ASP A 38 -1.29 -10.93 16.22
N LEU A 39 -0.82 -12.13 15.89
CA LEU A 39 -1.62 -13.26 15.47
C LEU A 39 -2.00 -14.18 16.62
N SER A 40 -1.57 -13.88 17.86
CA SER A 40 -1.86 -14.73 19.02
C SER A 40 -3.36 -14.95 19.27
N PRO A 41 -4.28 -14.02 18.95
CA PRO A 41 -5.72 -14.29 19.06
C PRO A 41 -6.23 -15.39 18.13
N LEU A 42 -5.50 -15.70 17.05
CA LEU A 42 -5.85 -16.78 16.12
C LEU A 42 -5.37 -18.15 16.61
N ARG A 43 -4.50 -18.22 17.62
CA ARG A 43 -4.00 -19.49 18.15
C ARG A 43 -5.11 -20.22 18.91
N MET A 44 -5.39 -21.46 18.50
CA MET A 44 -6.32 -22.34 19.19
C MET A 44 -5.61 -23.28 20.16
N ASP A 45 -6.38 -23.83 21.12
CA ASP A 45 -5.90 -24.92 21.97
C ASP A 45 -5.57 -26.17 21.12
N PRO A 46 -4.39 -26.80 21.32
CA PRO A 46 -3.93 -27.91 20.49
C PRO A 46 -4.81 -29.17 20.59
N ASN A 47 -5.49 -29.38 21.72
CA ASN A 47 -6.31 -30.56 21.98
C ASN A 47 -7.75 -30.39 21.52
N VAL A 48 -8.28 -29.18 21.62
CA VAL A 48 -9.68 -28.87 21.31
C VAL A 48 -9.84 -28.41 19.86
N GLY A 49 -8.87 -27.67 19.34
CA GLY A 49 -9.08 -26.82 18.18
C GLY A 49 -8.19 -27.09 16.97
N GLY A 50 -8.48 -26.33 15.93
CA GLY A 50 -7.85 -26.30 14.63
C GLY A 50 -8.85 -25.77 13.62
N TYR A 51 -8.43 -24.84 12.78
CA TYR A 51 -9.23 -24.37 11.66
C TYR A 51 -9.29 -25.46 10.60
N THR A 52 -10.50 -25.76 10.13
CA THR A 52 -10.69 -26.71 9.04
C THR A 52 -10.93 -25.98 7.73
N PHE A 53 -10.35 -26.50 6.64
CA PHE A 53 -10.52 -25.96 5.29
C PHE A 53 -10.71 -27.10 4.29
N GLN A 54 -11.37 -26.80 3.18
CA GLN A 54 -11.53 -27.73 2.05
C GLN A 54 -10.55 -27.38 0.92
N ASP A 55 -10.22 -28.38 0.11
CA ASP A 55 -9.44 -28.20 -1.12
C ASP A 55 -10.20 -27.31 -2.13
N VAL A 56 -9.47 -26.62 -3.00
CA VAL A 56 -10.04 -25.85 -4.13
C VAL A 56 -10.51 -26.78 -5.27
N GLY A 57 -10.08 -28.04 -5.28
CA GLY A 57 -10.36 -29.01 -6.36
C GLY A 57 -11.82 -29.46 -6.49
N ASP A 58 -12.15 -30.10 -7.62
CA ASP A 58 -13.43 -30.80 -7.78
C ASP A 58 -13.51 -31.91 -6.71
N PRO A 59 -14.49 -31.89 -5.79
CA PRO A 59 -14.62 -32.86 -4.72
C PRO A 59 -14.77 -34.30 -5.24
N LYS A 60 -15.19 -34.48 -6.50
CA LYS A 60 -15.24 -35.81 -7.13
C LYS A 60 -13.86 -36.37 -7.48
N VAL A 61 -12.86 -35.51 -7.59
CA VAL A 61 -11.49 -35.86 -7.94
C VAL A 61 -10.61 -35.85 -6.69
N ARG A 62 -10.79 -34.86 -5.81
CA ARG A 62 -9.97 -34.63 -4.62
C ARG A 62 -10.83 -34.05 -3.50
N ASP A 63 -11.14 -34.84 -2.48
CA ASP A 63 -11.92 -34.41 -1.30
C ASP A 63 -11.03 -34.35 -0.06
N TYR A 64 -9.95 -33.55 -0.15
CA TYR A 64 -9.04 -33.36 0.97
C TYR A 64 -9.58 -32.31 1.93
N MET A 65 -9.47 -32.62 3.21
CA MET A 65 -9.66 -31.66 4.29
C MET A 65 -8.32 -31.27 4.90
N TYR A 66 -8.25 -30.05 5.38
CA TYR A 66 -7.06 -29.49 6.00
C TYR A 66 -7.40 -29.05 7.41
N LYS A 67 -6.61 -29.43 8.42
CA LYS A 67 -6.75 -28.96 9.81
C LYS A 67 -5.48 -28.24 10.22
N ILE A 68 -5.58 -26.96 10.60
CA ILE A 68 -4.43 -26.07 10.79
C ILE A 68 -4.56 -25.34 12.13
N ASN A 69 -3.46 -25.09 12.83
CA ASN A 69 -3.42 -24.13 13.93
C ASN A 69 -2.45 -22.98 13.60
N VAL A 70 -2.75 -21.79 14.09
CA VAL A 70 -1.89 -20.60 13.91
C VAL A 70 -0.97 -20.50 15.12
N CYS A 71 0.34 -20.40 14.88
CA CYS A 71 1.37 -20.29 15.93
C CYS A 71 1.34 -21.40 16.99
N GLY A 72 0.97 -22.61 16.61
CA GLY A 72 0.88 -23.73 17.52
C GLY A 72 0.66 -25.04 16.81
N LEU A 73 0.66 -26.12 17.57
CA LEU A 73 0.33 -27.45 17.10
C LEU A 73 -1.18 -27.68 17.16
N THR A 74 -1.68 -28.60 16.36
CA THR A 74 -3.02 -29.19 16.48
C THR A 74 -2.88 -30.70 16.58
N ARG A 75 -3.80 -31.33 17.31
CA ARG A 75 -3.94 -32.78 17.30
C ARG A 75 -4.56 -33.25 16.00
N HIS A 76 -4.09 -34.37 15.47
CA HIS A 76 -4.66 -34.93 14.25
C HIS A 76 -6.17 -35.20 14.36
N PRO A 77 -6.94 -35.12 13.26
CA PRO A 77 -8.37 -35.42 13.28
C PRO A 77 -8.68 -36.93 13.40
N ASN A 78 -7.84 -37.80 12.82
CA ASN A 78 -8.07 -39.26 12.73
C ASN A 78 -6.80 -40.06 13.11
N GLY A 79 -6.96 -41.26 13.68
CA GLY A 79 -5.86 -42.08 14.23
C GLY A 79 -4.85 -42.69 13.24
N ASN A 80 -4.90 -42.36 11.94
CA ASN A 80 -3.98 -42.90 10.93
C ASN A 80 -2.78 -41.98 10.61
N CYS A 81 -2.64 -40.85 11.32
CA CYS A 81 -1.48 -39.98 11.18
C CYS A 81 -0.28 -40.58 11.93
N THR A 82 0.92 -40.44 11.37
CA THR A 82 2.16 -40.92 12.00
C THR A 82 2.54 -40.09 13.23
N GLU A 83 2.28 -38.79 13.19
CA GLU A 83 2.54 -37.84 14.26
C GLU A 83 1.23 -37.48 14.96
N GLU A 84 1.23 -37.42 16.30
CA GLU A 84 0.05 -37.03 17.09
C GLU A 84 -0.25 -35.53 16.94
N PHE A 85 0.82 -34.71 16.91
CA PHE A 85 0.75 -33.26 16.83
C PHE A 85 1.57 -32.73 15.67
N SER A 86 1.00 -31.77 14.95
CA SER A 86 1.62 -31.04 13.84
C SER A 86 0.97 -29.66 13.75
N VAL A 87 1.62 -28.70 13.12
CA VAL A 87 1.02 -27.37 12.85
C VAL A 87 -0.15 -27.45 11.87
N ALA A 88 -0.14 -28.43 10.97
CA ALA A 88 -1.17 -28.60 9.96
C ALA A 88 -1.22 -30.02 9.41
N TYR A 89 -2.42 -30.52 9.14
CA TYR A 89 -2.66 -31.82 8.51
C TYR A 89 -3.47 -31.66 7.22
N GLN A 90 -3.14 -32.47 6.22
CA GLN A 90 -4.05 -32.86 5.14
C GLN A 90 -4.60 -34.25 5.47
N TYR A 91 -5.89 -34.45 5.36
CA TYR A 91 -6.50 -35.74 5.68
C TYR A 91 -7.71 -36.05 4.78
N GLU A 92 -7.93 -37.35 4.60
CA GLU A 92 -9.07 -37.97 3.94
C GLU A 92 -9.45 -39.23 4.76
N PRO A 93 -10.59 -39.91 4.50
CA PRO A 93 -10.99 -41.07 5.29
C PRO A 93 -9.93 -42.18 5.42
N GLY A 94 -9.06 -42.35 4.41
CA GLY A 94 -8.02 -43.39 4.37
C GLY A 94 -6.58 -42.92 4.60
N GLY A 95 -6.34 -41.61 4.75
CA GLY A 95 -4.99 -41.06 4.71
C GLY A 95 -4.82 -39.77 5.52
N CYS A 96 -3.60 -39.56 6.02
CA CYS A 96 -3.24 -38.36 6.75
C CYS A 96 -1.77 -38.01 6.52
N LEU A 97 -1.48 -36.74 6.27
CA LEU A 97 -0.17 -36.20 5.99
C LEU A 97 0.06 -34.92 6.78
N SER A 98 1.20 -34.83 7.47
CA SER A 98 1.65 -33.61 8.16
C SER A 98 2.17 -32.59 7.14
N LEU A 99 1.76 -31.33 7.27
CA LEU A 99 2.14 -30.22 6.37
C LEU A 99 3.20 -29.29 6.98
N GLY A 100 3.69 -29.62 8.17
CA GLY A 100 4.76 -28.93 8.86
C GLY A 100 5.05 -29.60 10.19
N ARG A 101 6.28 -29.49 10.69
CA ARG A 101 6.69 -30.21 11.89
C ARG A 101 6.26 -29.51 13.18
N ASP A 102 6.71 -28.29 13.37
CA ASP A 102 6.59 -27.58 14.65
C ASP A 102 6.59 -26.04 14.46
N PHE A 103 6.28 -25.30 15.52
CA PHE A 103 6.34 -23.84 15.59
C PHE A 103 7.60 -23.37 16.33
N THR A 104 8.76 -23.73 15.78
CA THR A 104 10.09 -23.29 16.22
C THR A 104 10.83 -22.58 15.10
N ASP A 105 11.86 -21.80 15.44
CA ASP A 105 12.71 -21.05 14.50
C ASP A 105 13.31 -21.90 13.37
N GLN A 106 13.44 -23.21 13.59
CA GLN A 106 13.89 -24.15 12.57
C GLN A 106 12.80 -24.47 11.52
N TYR A 107 11.53 -24.50 11.90
CA TYR A 107 10.44 -25.03 11.06
C TYR A 107 9.41 -23.98 10.67
N ALA A 108 9.38 -22.83 11.33
CA ALA A 108 8.46 -21.75 11.08
C ALA A 108 9.20 -20.45 10.75
N SER A 109 8.61 -19.63 9.89
CA SER A 109 9.15 -18.31 9.53
C SER A 109 8.04 -17.35 9.16
N PHE A 110 8.28 -16.06 9.42
CA PHE A 110 7.38 -14.97 9.08
C PHE A 110 8.00 -14.08 8.01
N GLU A 111 7.18 -13.60 7.08
CA GLU A 111 7.56 -12.62 6.06
C GLU A 111 6.43 -11.60 5.82
N LEU A 112 6.77 -10.40 5.35
CA LEU A 112 5.76 -9.43 4.90
C LEU A 112 5.15 -9.91 3.59
N LEU A 113 3.83 -9.75 3.41
CA LEU A 113 3.19 -10.04 2.13
C LEU A 113 3.66 -9.11 1.01
N ASP A 114 3.98 -7.86 1.37
CA ASP A 114 4.50 -6.84 0.47
C ASP A 114 5.43 -5.92 1.25
N PRO A 115 6.77 -6.01 1.07
CA PRO A 115 7.72 -5.13 1.75
C PRO A 115 7.54 -3.63 1.46
N ARG A 116 6.89 -3.27 0.34
CA ARG A 116 6.59 -1.86 -0.01
C ARG A 116 5.33 -1.35 0.67
N LEU A 117 4.44 -2.26 1.07
CA LEU A 117 3.18 -1.97 1.75
C LEU A 117 3.10 -2.84 2.99
N PRO A 118 3.91 -2.57 4.03
CA PRO A 118 4.08 -3.47 5.15
C PRO A 118 2.76 -3.69 5.91
N THR A 119 1.82 -2.74 5.88
CA THR A 119 0.50 -2.90 6.52
C THR A 119 -0.44 -3.89 5.82
N ARG A 120 -0.09 -4.40 4.63
CA ARG A 120 -0.93 -5.34 3.86
C ARG A 120 -1.11 -6.68 4.57
N GLY A 121 -0.17 -7.07 5.43
CA GLY A 121 -0.22 -8.27 6.25
C GLY A 121 1.04 -9.12 6.16
N VAL A 122 0.97 -10.34 6.67
CA VAL A 122 2.13 -11.22 6.86
C VAL A 122 1.86 -12.63 6.32
N ALA A 123 2.91 -13.34 5.90
CA ALA A 123 2.84 -14.77 5.66
C ALA A 123 3.56 -15.53 6.77
N LEU A 124 2.96 -16.66 7.18
CA LEU A 124 3.55 -17.63 8.09
C LEU A 124 3.80 -18.92 7.32
N LYS A 125 5.06 -19.31 7.21
CA LYS A 125 5.48 -20.54 6.53
C LYS A 125 5.93 -21.57 7.53
N TYR A 126 5.33 -22.75 7.44
CA TYR A 126 5.71 -23.97 8.14
C TYR A 126 6.41 -24.94 7.20
N THR A 127 7.41 -25.66 7.72
CA THR A 127 8.22 -26.63 6.97
C THR A 127 8.42 -27.91 7.77
N GLY A 128 9.01 -28.93 7.13
CA GLY A 128 9.33 -30.19 7.79
C GLY A 128 8.16 -31.17 7.91
N GLY A 129 7.11 -30.99 7.10
CA GLY A 129 6.02 -31.97 6.99
C GLY A 129 6.44 -33.28 6.34
N ASP A 130 5.48 -34.17 6.15
CA ASP A 130 5.68 -35.49 5.56
C ASP A 130 6.18 -35.37 4.10
N SER A 131 7.10 -36.24 3.68
CA SER A 131 7.68 -36.25 2.31
C SER A 131 7.11 -37.33 1.38
N LYS A 132 6.21 -38.19 1.88
CA LYS A 132 5.57 -39.27 1.13
C LYS A 132 4.79 -38.69 -0.04
N TYR A 133 4.86 -39.32 -1.21
CA TYR A 133 4.20 -38.85 -2.43
C TYR A 133 4.70 -37.51 -3.01
N CYS A 134 5.66 -36.84 -2.36
CA CYS A 134 6.31 -35.66 -2.92
C CYS A 134 7.47 -36.06 -3.81
N LYS A 135 7.61 -35.38 -4.95
CA LYS A 135 8.73 -35.63 -5.88
C LYS A 135 10.05 -35.35 -5.17
N GLY A 136 11.02 -36.26 -5.33
CA GLY A 136 12.35 -36.10 -4.75
C GLY A 136 12.40 -36.16 -3.21
N LYS A 137 11.36 -36.69 -2.54
CA LYS A 137 11.25 -36.73 -1.08
C LYS A 137 11.32 -35.34 -0.43
N LYS A 138 10.86 -34.31 -1.15
CA LYS A 138 10.67 -32.96 -0.60
C LYS A 138 9.67 -33.02 0.55
N ASN A 139 9.99 -32.41 1.69
CA ASN A 139 9.05 -32.29 2.80
C ASN A 139 7.95 -31.30 2.43
N ARG A 140 6.71 -31.60 2.82
CA ARG A 140 5.60 -30.66 2.64
C ARG A 140 5.81 -29.37 3.42
N THR A 141 5.29 -28.28 2.86
CA THR A 141 5.30 -26.97 3.50
C THR A 141 3.91 -26.34 3.45
N MET A 142 3.54 -25.57 4.48
CA MET A 142 2.27 -24.85 4.54
C MET A 142 2.55 -23.36 4.71
N THR A 143 2.02 -22.54 3.81
CA THR A 143 2.11 -21.08 3.87
C THR A 143 0.72 -20.47 4.05
N ILE A 144 0.53 -19.80 5.18
CA ILE A 144 -0.69 -19.06 5.50
C ILE A 144 -0.43 -17.59 5.25
N ARG A 145 -1.17 -16.98 4.33
CA ARG A 145 -1.10 -15.57 3.98
C ARG A 145 -2.19 -14.81 4.71
N PHE A 146 -1.82 -14.09 5.76
CA PHE A 146 -2.73 -13.28 6.55
C PHE A 146 -2.83 -11.88 5.94
N VAL A 147 -3.98 -11.54 5.35
CA VAL A 147 -4.25 -10.24 4.74
C VAL A 147 -4.99 -9.36 5.75
N CYS A 148 -4.45 -8.17 6.00
CA CYS A 148 -5.11 -7.15 6.82
C CYS A 148 -6.45 -6.76 6.19
N GLU A 149 -7.52 -6.85 6.96
CA GLU A 149 -8.88 -6.52 6.54
C GLU A 149 -9.60 -5.84 7.71
N ASN A 150 -10.33 -4.77 7.44
CA ASN A 150 -10.89 -3.91 8.49
C ASN A 150 -12.02 -4.56 9.29
N ARG A 151 -12.74 -5.50 8.64
CA ARG A 151 -13.90 -6.16 9.21
C ARG A 151 -13.52 -7.54 9.67
N GLU A 152 -14.05 -7.92 10.84
CA GLU A 152 -14.00 -9.28 11.30
C GLU A 152 -14.86 -10.15 10.39
N HIS A 153 -14.23 -10.74 9.38
CA HIS A 153 -14.73 -11.97 8.82
C HIS A 153 -14.33 -13.07 9.80
N LYS A 154 -15.32 -13.81 10.32
CA LYS A 154 -15.03 -15.13 10.88
C LYS A 154 -14.15 -15.84 9.84
N MET A 155 -13.06 -16.48 10.27
CA MET A 155 -12.26 -17.35 9.41
C MET A 155 -13.22 -18.37 8.80
N ASP A 156 -13.74 -18.04 7.62
CA ASP A 156 -14.83 -18.78 7.00
C ASP A 156 -14.19 -19.89 6.19
N PRO A 157 -14.34 -21.16 6.62
CA PRO A 157 -13.81 -22.32 5.91
C PRO A 157 -14.24 -22.37 4.46
N ILE A 158 -15.41 -21.77 4.14
CA ILE A 158 -16.04 -21.86 2.82
C ILE A 158 -15.38 -20.90 1.82
N ARG A 159 -14.82 -19.79 2.30
CA ARG A 159 -14.22 -18.76 1.43
C ARG A 159 -12.72 -18.87 1.27
N SER A 160 -12.06 -19.63 2.14
CA SER A 160 -10.61 -19.82 2.14
C SER A 160 -10.33 -21.27 1.78
N ALA A 161 -9.98 -21.51 0.53
CA ALA A 161 -9.67 -22.85 0.06
C ALA A 161 -8.16 -23.03 -0.08
N VAL A 162 -7.67 -24.24 0.18
CA VAL A 162 -6.24 -24.56 0.16
C VAL A 162 -5.84 -24.93 -1.26
N SER A 163 -4.82 -24.24 -1.79
CA SER A 163 -4.21 -24.61 -3.07
C SER A 163 -2.88 -25.34 -2.84
N GLU A 164 -2.61 -26.36 -3.64
CA GLU A 164 -1.38 -27.16 -3.57
C GLU A 164 -0.57 -27.01 -4.87
N LEU A 165 0.74 -26.80 -4.73
CA LEU A 165 1.70 -26.83 -5.83
C LEU A 165 2.98 -27.53 -5.39
N ASP A 166 3.26 -28.72 -5.94
CA ASP A 166 4.48 -29.49 -5.66
C ASP A 166 4.79 -29.65 -4.16
N CYS A 167 3.79 -30.13 -3.39
CA CYS A 167 3.86 -30.29 -1.93
C CYS A 167 4.05 -28.99 -1.12
N ASP A 168 3.91 -27.82 -1.74
CA ASP A 168 3.75 -26.54 -1.05
C ASP A 168 2.25 -26.19 -1.05
N TYR A 169 1.71 -25.98 0.14
CA TYR A 169 0.30 -25.68 0.37
C TYR A 169 0.16 -24.21 0.72
N PHE A 170 -0.85 -23.56 0.16
CA PHE A 170 -1.09 -22.13 0.34
C PHE A 170 -2.55 -21.91 0.73
N ILE A 171 -2.75 -21.04 1.71
CA ILE A 171 -4.06 -20.53 2.08
C ILE A 171 -3.97 -19.03 2.34
N THR A 172 -5.01 -18.29 1.96
CA THR A 172 -5.13 -16.86 2.26
C THR A 172 -6.25 -16.64 3.25
N VAL A 173 -5.95 -15.94 4.34
CA VAL A 173 -6.87 -15.64 5.43
C VAL A 173 -6.97 -14.13 5.57
N LYS A 174 -8.16 -13.59 5.41
CA LYS A 174 -8.46 -12.17 5.68
C LYS A 174 -8.90 -12.03 7.13
N THR A 175 -8.22 -11.20 7.91
CA THR A 175 -8.53 -11.03 9.33
C THR A 175 -8.00 -9.69 9.86
N PRO A 176 -8.72 -9.02 10.79
CA PRO A 176 -8.20 -7.81 11.46
C PRO A 176 -6.95 -8.11 12.31
N HIS A 177 -6.69 -9.37 12.65
CA HIS A 177 -5.47 -9.75 13.36
C HIS A 177 -4.21 -9.68 12.49
N ALA A 178 -4.38 -9.63 11.18
CA ALA A 178 -3.30 -9.45 10.22
C ALA A 178 -2.93 -7.98 9.99
N CYS A 179 -3.64 -7.04 10.63
CA CYS A 179 -3.28 -5.63 10.63
C CYS A 179 -2.24 -5.36 11.73
N PRO A 180 -1.30 -4.43 11.49
CA PRO A 180 -0.37 -3.98 12.51
C PRO A 180 -1.08 -3.50 13.78
N ILE A 181 -0.46 -3.73 14.93
CA ILE A 181 -1.05 -3.36 16.23
C ILE A 181 -1.25 -1.85 16.40
N ASP A 182 -0.47 -1.03 15.68
CA ASP A 182 -0.53 0.43 15.74
C ASP A 182 -1.74 1.01 14.98
N CYS A 183 -2.42 0.20 14.15
CA CYS A 183 -3.64 0.59 13.44
C CYS A 183 -4.89 0.41 14.31
N ASP A 184 -4.98 1.17 15.42
CA ASP A 184 -6.01 1.13 16.49
C ASP A 184 -7.09 0.05 16.31
N ARG A 185 -6.84 -1.12 16.93
CA ARG A 185 -7.68 -2.32 16.82
C ARG A 185 -8.56 -2.47 18.07
N LYS A 186 -9.57 -1.61 18.24
CA LYS A 186 -10.56 -1.77 19.33
C LYS A 186 -11.68 -2.70 18.89
N SER A 187 -11.98 -3.71 19.71
CA SER A 187 -13.08 -4.67 19.47
C SER A 187 -13.03 -5.36 18.10
N SER A 188 -11.84 -5.80 17.66
CA SER A 188 -11.61 -6.46 16.35
C SER A 188 -11.91 -5.59 15.12
N LYS A 189 -12.11 -4.28 15.32
CA LYS A 189 -12.32 -3.30 14.25
C LYS A 189 -11.05 -2.50 14.05
N VAL A 190 -10.54 -2.52 12.83
CA VAL A 190 -9.35 -1.76 12.45
C VAL A 190 -9.81 -0.36 12.06
N CYS A 191 -9.19 0.67 12.63
CA CYS A 191 -9.51 2.07 12.32
C CYS A 191 -11.00 2.38 12.43
N GLY A 192 -11.67 1.82 13.46
CA GLY A 192 -13.09 2.06 13.74
C GLY A 192 -14.07 1.61 12.65
N GLU A 193 -13.64 0.86 11.63
CA GLU A 193 -14.38 0.60 10.38
C GLU A 193 -14.70 1.86 9.56
N LYS A 194 -14.05 2.99 9.84
CA LYS A 194 -14.25 4.31 9.24
C LYS A 194 -12.96 4.88 8.65
N GLY A 195 -12.12 3.97 8.18
CA GLY A 195 -10.82 4.27 7.61
C GLY A 195 -10.12 2.99 7.23
N PHE A 196 -8.85 3.10 6.82
CA PHE A 196 -8.01 1.96 6.51
C PHE A 196 -6.63 2.09 7.13
N CYS A 197 -6.03 0.95 7.45
CA CYS A 197 -4.67 0.88 7.94
C CYS A 197 -3.68 0.97 6.77
N ALA A 198 -2.84 1.99 6.75
CA ALA A 198 -1.74 2.10 5.80
C ALA A 198 -0.44 2.52 6.49
N TYR A 199 0.67 2.36 5.77
CA TYR A 199 1.97 2.78 6.27
C TYR A 199 2.16 4.26 6.00
N ASP A 200 2.32 5.06 7.06
CA ASP A 200 2.63 6.49 6.99
C ASP A 200 4.15 6.63 6.80
N THR A 201 4.58 7.00 5.59
CA THR A 201 6.00 7.17 5.24
C THR A 201 6.64 8.36 5.94
N ASP A 202 5.84 9.37 6.33
CA ASP A 202 6.36 10.55 7.02
C ASP A 202 6.70 10.19 8.48
N LYS A 203 5.85 9.39 9.12
CA LYS A 203 6.05 8.89 10.49
C LYS A 203 6.82 7.58 10.59
N LEU A 204 7.02 6.89 9.47
CA LEU A 204 7.62 5.55 9.39
C LEU A 204 6.88 4.52 10.27
N ALA A 205 5.56 4.63 10.35
CA ALA A 205 4.75 3.80 11.22
C ALA A 205 3.41 3.45 10.56
N PRO A 206 2.79 2.31 10.91
CA PRO A 206 1.40 2.06 10.57
C PRO A 206 0.49 3.11 11.21
N ALA A 207 -0.49 3.60 10.46
CA ALA A 207 -1.48 4.56 10.95
C ALA A 207 -2.83 4.33 10.28
N CYS A 208 -3.88 4.84 10.93
CA CYS A 208 -5.22 4.88 10.36
C CYS A 208 -5.42 6.12 9.48
N PHE A 209 -5.94 5.89 8.28
CA PHE A 209 -6.35 6.92 7.34
C PHE A 209 -7.87 6.94 7.28
N CYS A 210 -8.46 8.00 7.84
CA CYS A 210 -9.90 8.08 8.08
C CYS A 210 -10.69 8.48 6.84
N ASP A 211 -11.91 7.94 6.74
CA ASP A 211 -12.90 8.33 5.76
C ASP A 211 -13.42 9.75 6.05
N SER A 212 -14.01 10.40 5.04
CA SER A 212 -14.55 11.75 5.18
C SER A 212 -15.55 11.87 6.34
N GLY A 213 -15.36 12.88 7.18
CA GLY A 213 -16.19 13.13 8.36
C GLY A 213 -15.74 12.40 9.64
N TRP A 214 -14.72 11.55 9.56
CA TRP A 214 -14.14 10.83 10.69
C TRP A 214 -12.70 11.27 10.97
N HIS A 215 -12.30 11.29 12.23
CA HIS A 215 -10.95 11.66 12.63
C HIS A 215 -10.51 10.99 13.95
N GLY A 216 -9.31 11.33 14.41
CA GLY A 216 -8.65 10.72 15.57
C GLY A 216 -7.78 9.52 15.18
N GLU A 217 -6.96 9.05 16.13
CA GLU A 217 -5.97 7.97 15.91
C GLU A 217 -6.59 6.67 15.36
N GLY A 218 -7.85 6.37 15.72
CA GLY A 218 -8.58 5.20 15.25
C GLY A 218 -9.82 5.50 14.42
N CYS A 219 -9.98 6.72 13.90
CA CYS A 219 -11.16 7.12 13.10
C CYS A 219 -12.51 6.93 13.80
N MET A 220 -12.56 7.14 15.12
CA MET A 220 -13.77 6.92 15.93
C MET A 220 -14.54 8.21 16.26
N LEU A 221 -14.00 9.38 15.91
CA LEU A 221 -14.59 10.69 16.20
C LEU A 221 -15.27 11.27 14.95
N THR A 222 -16.42 11.93 15.11
CA THR A 222 -17.18 12.58 14.03
C THR A 222 -17.12 14.10 14.09
N GLY A 223 -17.10 14.73 12.91
CA GLY A 223 -16.94 16.19 12.74
C GLY A 223 -18.08 17.12 13.21
N GLU A 224 -18.99 16.70 14.10
CA GLU A 224 -19.85 17.65 14.83
C GLU A 224 -19.22 18.12 16.15
N ASP A 225 -18.25 17.37 16.68
CA ASP A 225 -17.41 17.77 17.82
C ASP A 225 -16.09 18.44 17.36
N GLY A 226 -15.96 18.68 16.05
CA GLY A 226 -14.78 19.22 15.38
C GLY A 226 -14.70 20.75 15.30
N ASP A 227 -15.53 21.50 16.04
CA ASP A 227 -15.46 22.96 16.04
C ASP A 227 -15.84 23.58 17.41
N LYS A 228 -15.01 23.30 18.44
CA LYS A 228 -14.91 24.19 19.63
C LYS A 228 -13.78 23.93 20.61
N THR A 229 -12.88 22.98 20.36
CA THR A 229 -11.66 22.85 21.17
C THR A 229 -10.44 23.07 20.30
N SER A 230 -9.84 24.25 20.49
CA SER A 230 -8.53 24.67 20.02
C SER A 230 -8.46 25.29 18.62
N MET A 231 -9.21 26.39 18.41
CA MET A 231 -8.54 27.58 17.87
C MET A 231 -7.49 28.02 18.91
N ASP A 232 -6.37 27.31 18.96
CA ASP A 232 -5.15 27.94 19.44
C ASP A 232 -4.84 29.03 18.41
N ASN A 233 -4.93 30.28 18.87
CA ASN A 233 -4.49 31.51 18.22
C ASN A 233 -2.98 31.47 17.93
N SER A 234 -2.51 30.48 17.19
CA SER A 234 -1.22 30.49 16.53
C SER A 234 -1.44 31.00 15.13
N ASN A 235 -1.51 32.33 15.04
CA ASN A 235 -1.19 33.11 13.85
C ASN A 235 0.26 32.82 13.42
N ALA A 236 0.54 31.61 12.97
CA ALA A 236 1.76 31.24 12.29
C ALA A 236 1.36 30.80 10.87
N CYS A 237 0.86 31.76 10.10
CA CYS A 237 1.11 31.77 8.68
C CYS A 237 2.63 31.66 8.52
N ASP A 238 3.08 30.44 8.23
CA ASP A 238 4.48 30.13 7.93
C ASP A 238 5.00 31.11 6.88
N GLY A 239 6.31 31.41 6.85
CA GLY A 239 6.89 32.53 6.10
C GLY A 239 6.51 32.55 4.60
N VAL A 240 6.10 31.39 4.08
CA VAL A 240 5.53 31.20 2.74
C VAL A 240 4.23 31.99 2.52
N CYS A 241 3.31 32.02 3.47
CA CYS A 241 2.05 32.75 3.35
C CYS A 241 2.28 34.27 3.28
N ILE A 242 3.19 34.79 4.10
CA ILE A 242 3.58 36.20 4.08
C ILE A 242 4.23 36.53 2.73
N ALA A 243 5.15 35.69 2.25
CA ALA A 243 5.77 35.87 0.94
C ALA A 243 4.76 35.89 -0.21
N LEU A 244 3.76 35.00 -0.19
CA LEU A 244 2.71 34.97 -1.22
C LEU A 244 1.84 36.23 -1.22
N ILE A 245 1.48 36.76 -0.04
CA ILE A 245 0.73 38.02 0.06
C ILE A 245 1.54 39.19 -0.52
N PHE A 246 2.84 39.27 -0.20
CA PHE A 246 3.71 40.31 -0.78
C PHE A 246 3.81 40.20 -2.29
N VAL A 247 3.98 38.99 -2.83
CA VAL A 247 4.02 38.77 -4.28
C VAL A 247 2.70 39.19 -4.93
N PHE A 248 1.56 38.87 -4.31
CA PHE A 248 0.25 39.22 -4.83
C PHE A 248 0.03 40.74 -4.86
N LEU A 249 0.42 41.44 -3.79
CA LEU A 249 0.35 42.91 -3.73
C LEU A 249 1.28 43.58 -4.75
N LEU A 250 2.47 43.02 -4.98
CA LEU A 250 3.41 43.54 -5.98
C LEU A 250 2.85 43.37 -7.41
N LEU A 251 2.24 42.23 -7.71
CA LEU A 251 1.59 41.98 -9.00
C LEU A 251 0.40 42.93 -9.23
N ILE A 252 -0.44 43.17 -8.22
CA ILE A 252 -1.52 44.16 -8.31
C ILE A 252 -0.95 45.56 -8.57
N GLY A 253 0.13 45.94 -7.88
CA GLY A 253 0.80 47.22 -8.08
C GLY A 253 1.32 47.42 -9.51
N LEU A 254 1.93 46.39 -10.10
CA LEU A 254 2.42 46.42 -11.49
C LEU A 254 1.27 46.53 -12.51
N LEU A 255 0.15 45.83 -12.27
CA LEU A 255 -1.04 45.94 -13.12
C LEU A 255 -1.64 47.35 -13.09
N VAL A 256 -1.77 47.94 -11.90
CA VAL A 256 -2.29 49.31 -11.75
C VAL A 256 -1.36 50.33 -12.43
N ALA A 257 -0.06 50.20 -12.26
CA ALA A 257 0.92 51.07 -12.93
C ALA A 257 0.88 50.92 -14.46
N GLY A 258 0.76 49.69 -14.97
CA GLY A 258 0.63 49.42 -16.40
C GLY A 258 -0.62 50.05 -17.02
N VAL A 259 -1.77 49.92 -16.35
CA VAL A 259 -3.02 50.57 -16.77
C VAL A 259 -2.88 52.10 -16.75
N PHE A 260 -2.24 52.66 -15.72
CA PHE A 260 -2.01 54.10 -15.62
C PHE A 260 -1.13 54.64 -16.75
N VAL A 261 -0.05 53.94 -17.10
CA VAL A 261 0.81 54.30 -18.24
C VAL A 261 0.04 54.20 -19.56
N LEU A 262 -0.75 53.14 -19.77
CA LEU A 262 -1.57 52.99 -20.98
C LEU A 262 -2.59 54.14 -21.13
N ILE A 263 -3.25 54.54 -20.04
CA ILE A 263 -4.15 55.69 -20.04
C ILE A 263 -3.39 56.98 -20.41
N ARG A 264 -2.19 57.16 -19.85
CA ARG A 264 -1.37 58.36 -20.11
C ARG A 264 -0.82 58.41 -21.53
N VAL A 265 -0.39 57.27 -22.09
CA VAL A 265 0.08 57.16 -23.48
C VAL A 265 -1.07 57.39 -24.45
N ARG A 266 -2.26 56.82 -24.20
CA ARG A 266 -3.46 57.13 -25.00
C ARG A 266 -3.78 58.62 -25.01
N LYS A 267 -3.70 59.27 -23.84
CA LYS A 267 -3.92 60.71 -23.71
C LYS A 267 -2.87 61.55 -24.47
N MET A 268 -1.61 61.11 -24.54
CA MET A 268 -0.59 61.81 -25.34
C MET A 268 -0.73 61.54 -26.84
N ASN A 269 -1.16 60.34 -27.24
CA ASN A 269 -1.36 60.03 -28.66
C ASN A 269 -2.51 60.85 -29.27
N GLU A 270 -3.55 61.13 -28.49
CA GLU A 270 -4.65 62.00 -28.91
C GLU A 270 -4.17 63.45 -29.19
N LEU A 271 -3.11 63.90 -28.51
CA LEU A 271 -2.48 65.21 -28.77
C LEU A 271 -1.56 65.15 -29.99
N ASN A 272 -0.77 64.09 -30.17
CA ASN A 272 0.10 63.94 -31.35
C ASN A 272 -0.68 63.84 -32.66
N ILE A 273 -1.85 63.18 -32.68
CA ILE A 273 -2.70 63.11 -33.88
C ILE A 273 -3.21 64.51 -34.27
N ARG A 274 -3.48 65.41 -33.32
CA ARG A 274 -3.87 66.80 -33.63
C ARG A 274 -2.72 67.63 -34.20
N PHE A 275 -1.48 67.34 -33.82
CA PHE A 275 -0.31 67.99 -34.42
C PHE A 275 0.05 67.42 -35.80
N ALA A 276 -0.15 66.12 -36.03
CA ALA A 276 0.01 65.50 -37.35
C ALA A 276 -1.01 66.06 -38.37
N ALA A 277 -2.27 66.23 -37.96
CA ALA A 277 -3.31 66.82 -38.82
C ALA A 277 -3.04 68.29 -39.17
N LEU A 278 -2.27 69.04 -38.36
CA LEU A 278 -1.85 70.41 -38.69
C LEU A 278 -0.55 70.48 -39.51
N ALA A 279 0.23 69.39 -39.56
CA ALA A 279 1.42 69.30 -40.40
C ALA A 279 1.07 68.95 -41.86
N GLU A 280 -0.08 68.31 -42.10
CA GLU A 280 -0.56 67.92 -43.43
C GLU A 280 -1.10 69.14 -44.23
N ASP A 281 -1.58 70.19 -43.56
CA ASP A 281 -1.98 71.46 -44.21
C ASP A 281 -0.79 72.31 -44.71
N LEU A 282 0.46 71.91 -44.43
CA LEU A 282 1.68 72.64 -44.84
C LEU A 282 2.54 71.90 -45.87
N ASN A 283 2.06 70.79 -46.46
CA ASN A 283 2.76 70.15 -47.58
C ASN A 283 1.99 70.29 -48.90
N PRO A 284 2.02 71.47 -49.57
CA PRO A 284 1.60 71.61 -50.96
C PRO A 284 2.72 71.06 -51.84
N GLY A 285 2.77 69.74 -51.98
CA GLY A 285 3.79 69.07 -52.77
C GLY A 285 3.41 67.62 -52.93
N ASP A 286 2.51 67.35 -53.88
CA ASP A 286 2.77 66.42 -54.98
C ASP A 286 1.45 66.08 -55.72
N GLU A 287 0.88 67.08 -56.39
CA GLU A 287 0.27 66.85 -57.70
C GLU A 287 1.40 66.93 -58.73
N ALA A 288 2.03 65.79 -59.04
CA ALA A 288 2.70 65.51 -60.32
C ALA A 288 3.49 64.19 -60.25
N PHE A 289 2.84 63.04 -60.39
CA PHE A 289 3.43 61.92 -61.14
C PHE A 289 2.37 60.86 -61.48
N GLU A 290 1.37 61.26 -62.27
CA GLU A 290 0.81 60.34 -63.27
C GLU A 290 1.81 60.31 -64.45
N LEU A 291 2.03 59.10 -64.99
CA LEU A 291 2.86 58.76 -66.17
C LEU A 291 4.32 58.35 -65.89
N GLN A 292 4.49 57.24 -65.17
CA GLN A 292 5.20 56.08 -65.75
C GLN A 292 4.44 54.81 -65.30
N GLU A 293 3.53 54.31 -66.13
CA GLU A 293 3.87 53.33 -67.18
C GLU A 293 4.20 51.99 -66.49
N GLU A 294 3.20 51.17 -66.18
CA GLU A 294 2.60 50.24 -67.16
C GLU A 294 3.66 49.31 -67.84
N SER A 295 4.77 49.01 -67.16
CA SER A 295 5.79 48.05 -67.67
C SER A 295 6.30 47.01 -66.66
N ALA A 296 5.84 46.98 -65.41
CA ALA A 296 6.31 46.02 -64.40
C ALA A 296 5.40 44.78 -64.21
N GLU A 297 4.22 44.76 -64.84
CA GLU A 297 3.26 43.64 -64.74
C GLU A 297 3.50 42.54 -65.80
N ARG A 298 4.52 42.67 -66.67
CA ARG A 298 4.91 41.62 -67.65
C ARG A 298 6.13 40.78 -67.27
N ILE A 299 6.80 41.02 -66.14
CA ILE A 299 8.05 40.29 -65.79
C ILE A 299 7.86 39.31 -64.60
N ALA A 300 6.73 39.35 -63.89
CA ALA A 300 6.50 38.45 -62.75
C ALA A 300 5.76 37.13 -63.08
N GLU A 301 5.20 36.96 -64.28
CA GLU A 301 4.60 35.68 -64.71
C GLU A 301 5.61 34.67 -65.31
N GLU A 302 6.91 35.01 -65.41
CA GLU A 302 7.95 34.09 -65.89
C GLU A 302 8.76 33.40 -64.77
N PHE A 303 8.35 33.53 -63.50
CA PHE A 303 9.08 32.95 -62.35
C PHE A 303 8.25 32.05 -61.41
N GLU A 304 7.20 31.40 -61.93
CA GLU A 304 6.61 30.18 -61.34
C GLU A 304 7.27 28.87 -61.85
N GLY A 305 8.49 28.93 -62.37
CA GLY A 305 9.04 27.84 -63.17
C GLY A 305 10.39 27.25 -62.79
N LEU A 306 10.97 27.45 -61.59
CA LEU A 306 12.20 26.76 -61.17
C LEU A 306 12.55 27.04 -59.70
N THR A 307 11.98 26.28 -58.76
CA THR A 307 12.64 25.64 -57.58
C THR A 307 11.61 24.89 -56.76
#